data_AF-A0A7Y8ATJ9-F1
#
_entry.id   AF-A0A7Y8ATJ9-F1
#
_cell.length_a   1.000
_cell.length_b   1.000
_cell.length_c   1.000
_cell.angle_alpha   90.00
_cell.angle_beta   90.00
_cell.angle_gamma   90.00
#
_symmetry.space_group_name_H-M   'P 1'
#
loop_
_entity.id
_entity.type
_entity.pdbx_description
1 polymer ?
#
loop_
_entity_poly.entity_id
_entity_poly.type
_entity_poly.pdbx_seq_one_letter_code
_entity_poly.pdbx_strand_id
1 'polypeptide(L)' 'MTKTQAVRIEAPELIPCERVDQDDTDLRFNGDVWELKDKAIKLLDTCADQVDAQIVRSQSK' A
#
# COMPACT_ATOMS: atom_id res chain seq x y z
N MET A 1 -23.96 36.68 0.61
CA MET A 1 -22.78 36.90 -0.25
C MET A 1 -21.57 36.32 0.43
N THR A 2 -20.99 35.26 -0.12
CA THR A 2 -19.79 34.61 0.43
C THR A 2 -18.56 35.32 -0.13
N LYS A 3 -17.70 35.85 0.74
CA LYS A 3 -16.52 36.62 0.35
C LYS A 3 -15.39 35.65 -0.02
N THR A 4 -15.13 35.47 -1.31
CA THR A 4 -13.96 34.71 -1.78
C THR A 4 -12.70 35.54 -1.52
N GLN A 5 -11.87 35.11 -0.57
CA GLN A 5 -10.58 35.73 -0.28
C GLN A 5 -9.48 34.91 -0.96
N ALA A 6 -8.70 35.55 -1.81
CA ALA A 6 -7.56 34.91 -2.46
C ALA A 6 -6.44 34.73 -1.42
N VAL A 7 -6.15 33.48 -1.05
CA VAL A 7 -4.99 33.11 -0.24
C VAL A 7 -3.79 32.98 -1.17
N ARG A 8 -2.72 33.73 -0.90
CA ARG A 8 -1.43 33.53 -1.58
C ARG A 8 -0.75 32.32 -0.95
N ILE A 9 -0.60 31.24 -1.72
CA ILE A 9 0.13 30.05 -1.30
C ILE A 9 1.59 30.26 -1.73
N GLU A 10 2.48 30.44 -0.77
CA GLU A 10 3.92 30.46 -1.03
C GLU A 10 4.41 29.03 -1.34
N ALA A 11 5.37 28.91 -2.25
CA ALA A 11 5.96 27.61 -2.55
C ALA A 11 6.70 27.09 -1.30
N PRO A 12 6.45 25.85 -0.86
CA PRO A 12 7.15 25.29 0.27
C PRO A 12 8.65 25.18 -0.01
N GLU A 13 9.47 25.37 1.02
CA GLU A 13 10.91 25.16 0.92
C GLU A 13 11.19 23.71 0.54
N LEU A 14 12.03 23.50 -0.48
CA LEU A 14 12.46 22.18 -0.90
C LEU A 14 13.55 21.69 0.06
N ILE A 15 13.20 20.73 0.91
CA ILE A 15 14.17 20.03 1.77
C ILE A 15 14.87 18.97 0.90
N PRO A 16 16.21 19.01 0.77
CA PRO A 16 16.94 17.96 0.06
C PRO A 16 16.71 16.60 0.74
N CYS A 17 16.30 15.60 -0.04
CA CYS A 17 16.23 14.23 0.47
C CYS A 17 17.65 13.70 0.76
N GLU A 18 17.80 12.94 1.84
CA GLU A 18 19.01 12.16 2.06
C GLU A 18 19.20 11.15 0.93
N ARG A 19 20.40 11.09 0.36
CA ARG A 19 20.73 10.14 -0.69
C ARG A 19 20.95 8.78 -0.03
N VAL A 20 19.99 7.87 -0.20
CA VAL A 20 20.12 6.50 0.31
C VAL A 20 21.03 5.69 -0.60
N ASP A 21 21.90 4.86 0.00
CA ASP A 21 22.71 3.89 -0.73
C ASP A 21 21.82 2.75 -1.19
N GLN A 22 21.98 2.32 -2.45
CA GLN A 22 21.20 1.22 -3.01
C GLN A 22 21.60 -0.13 -2.40
N ASP A 23 22.83 -0.21 -1.87
CA ASP A 23 23.36 -1.40 -1.19
C ASP A 23 23.06 -1.40 0.33
N ASP A 24 22.30 -0.40 0.81
CA ASP A 24 21.83 -0.38 2.20
C ASP A 24 20.99 -1.64 2.47
N THR A 25 21.53 -2.49 3.34
CA THR A 25 20.96 -3.81 3.65
C THR A 25 19.61 -3.69 4.35
N ASP A 26 19.40 -2.65 5.15
CA ASP A 26 18.11 -2.42 5.82
C ASP A 26 17.06 -1.97 4.81
N LEU A 27 17.42 -1.12 3.83
CA LEU A 27 16.50 -0.72 2.77
C LEU A 27 16.11 -1.92 1.89
N ARG A 28 17.09 -2.76 1.52
CA ARG A 28 16.83 -4.00 0.76
C ARG A 28 15.94 -4.97 1.53
N PHE A 29 16.21 -5.17 2.82
CA PHE A 29 15.40 -6.02 3.69
C PHE A 29 13.96 -5.52 3.81
N ASN A 30 13.76 -4.21 3.95
CA ASN A 30 12.42 -3.62 3.96
C ASN A 30 11.67 -3.85 2.65
N GLY A 31 12.37 -3.78 1.50
CA GLY A 31 11.82 -4.16 0.20
C GLY A 31 11.38 -5.63 0.14
N ASP A 32 12.24 -6.54 0.59
CA ASP A 32 11.95 -7.98 0.63
C ASP A 32 10.75 -8.29 1.55
N VAL A 33 10.66 -7.63 2.71
CA VAL A 33 9.53 -7.74 3.65
C VAL A 33 8.24 -7.23 3.02
N TRP A 34 8.29 -6.15 2.26
CA TRP A 34 7.13 -5.61 1.55
C TRP A 34 6.62 -6.59 0.49
N GLU A 35 7.51 -7.18 -0.30
CA GLU A 35 7.15 -8.18 -1.31
C GLU A 35 6.54 -9.44 -0.66
N LEU A 36 7.10 -9.89 0.46
CA LEU A 36 6.55 -11.01 1.22
C LEU A 36 5.13 -10.71 1.72
N LYS A 37 4.90 -9.50 2.22
CA LYS A 37 3.57 -9.04 2.66
C LYS A 37 2.56 -9.07 1.49
N ASP A 38 2.94 -8.57 0.32
CA ASP A 38 2.07 -8.59 -0.87
C ASP A 38 1.70 -10.03 -1.28
N LYS A 39 2.67 -10.95 -1.27
CA LYS A 39 2.42 -12.38 -1.52
C LYS A 39 1.47 -13.00 -0.48
N ALA A 40 1.66 -12.67 0.79
CA ALA A 40 0.79 -13.17 1.86
C ALA A 40 -0.65 -12.66 1.73
N ILE A 41 -0.84 -11.38 1.37
CA ILE A 41 -2.18 -10.80 1.13
C ILE A 41 -2.88 -11.53 -0.03
N LYS A 42 -2.19 -11.71 -1.17
CA LYS A 42 -2.75 -12.43 -2.33
C LYS A 42 -3.18 -13.86 -2.00
N LEU A 43 -2.41 -14.54 -1.14
CA LEU A 43 -2.77 -15.88 -0.69
C LEU A 43 -4.04 -15.87 0.18
N LEU A 44 -4.16 -14.89 1.08
CA LEU A 44 -5.35 -14.74 1.92
C LEU A 44 -6.60 -14.42 1.10
N ASP A 45 -6.49 -13.53 0.10
CA ASP A 45 -7.59 -13.21 -0.82
C ASP A 45 -8.04 -14.47 -1.59
N THR A 46 -7.08 -15.23 -2.12
CA THR A 46 -7.36 -16.49 -2.81
C THR A 46 -8.05 -17.50 -1.89
N CYS A 47 -7.65 -17.57 -0.62
CA CYS A 47 -8.27 -18.45 0.36
C CYS A 47 -9.71 -18.03 0.67
N ALA A 48 -9.98 -16.73 0.81
CA ALA A 48 -11.32 -16.21 1.01
C ALA A 48 -12.25 -16.59 -0.15
N ASP A 49 -11.81 -16.40 -1.39
CA ASP A 49 -12.57 -16.78 -2.59
C ASP A 49 -12.89 -18.29 -2.62
N GLN A 50 -11.93 -19.13 -2.21
CA GLN A 50 -12.12 -20.58 -2.15
C GLN A 50 -13.15 -21.00 -1.10
N VAL A 51 -13.11 -20.37 0.08
CA VAL A 51 -14.07 -20.60 1.17
C VAL A 51 -15.46 -20.18 0.74
N ASP A 52 -15.62 -19.01 0.15
CA ASP A 52 -16.91 -18.52 -0.35
C ASP A 52 -17.49 -19.47 -1.41
N ALA A 53 -16.67 -19.90 -2.36
CA ALA A 53 -17.08 -20.87 -3.36
C ALA A 53 -17.47 -22.22 -2.72
N GLN A 54 -16.82 -22.64 -1.63
CA GLN A 54 -17.17 -23.86 -0.89
C GLN A 54 -18.51 -23.73 -0.17
N ILE A 55 -18.78 -22.56 0.42
CA ILE A 55 -20.07 -22.27 1.08
C ILE A 55 -21.21 -22.31 0.07
N VAL A 56 -21.06 -21.67 -1.10
CA VAL A 56 -22.08 -21.72 -2.16
C VAL A 56 -22.35 -23.16 -2.61
N ARG A 57 -21.28 -23.96 -2.78
CA ARG A 57 -21.41 -25.37 -3.17
C ARG A 57 -22.08 -26.23 -2.10
N SER A 58 -21.87 -25.97 -0.80
CA SER A 58 -22.47 -26.75 0.27
C SER A 58 -23.96 -26.47 0.44
N GLN A 59 -24.41 -25.25 0.13
CA GLN A 59 -25.83 -24.86 0.13
C GLN A 59 -26.62 -25.39 -1.06
N SER A 60 -25.94 -25.81 -2.13
CA SER A 60 -26.55 -26.36 -3.35
C SER A 60 -26.72 -27.89 -3.32
N LYS A 61 -26.31 -28.55 -2.24
CA LYS A 61 -26.51 -29.98 -1.98
C LYS A 61 -27.69 -30.21 -1.05
#